data_AF-A0AAF0UU89-F1
#
_entry.id   AF-A0AAF0UU89-F1
#
_cell.length_a   1.000
_cell.length_b   1.000
_cell.length_c   1.000
_cell.angle_alpha   90.00
_cell.angle_beta   90.00
_cell.angle_gamma   90.00
#
_symmetry.space_group_name_H-M   'P 1'
#
loop_
_entity.id
_entity.type
_entity.pdbx_description
1 polymer ?
#
loop_
_entity_poly.entity_id
_entity_poly.type
_entity_poly.pdbx_seq_one_letter_code
_entity_poly.pdbx_strand_id
1 'polypeptide(L)'
;SFFLDKHSGNKGIMIAPRDLVISDSDNPQTWKWGRCRDSIFSKTAYLTAINQLDIRGTIGTKMLPPKTEYAAYLAFKFVNGCGNNLPSAKSNIRFVNYESEIDAENQANTVHLKKMVED
;
A
#
# COMPACT_ATOMS: atom_id res chain seq x y z
N SER A 1 10.35 -7.24 3.90
CA SER A 1 11.49 -7.18 2.96
C SER A 1 12.18 -5.82 3.11
N PHE A 2 13.48 -5.72 2.88
CA PHE A 2 14.20 -4.44 2.92
C PHE A 2 14.60 -4.05 1.51
N PHE A 3 14.46 -2.77 1.17
CA PHE A 3 14.92 -2.25 -0.10
C PHE A 3 15.80 -1.02 0.12
N LEU A 4 16.74 -0.83 -0.79
CA LEU A 4 17.57 0.35 -0.83
C LEU A 4 17.11 1.17 -2.02
N ASP A 5 16.67 2.40 -1.77
CA ASP A 5 16.48 3.32 -2.88
C ASP A 5 17.84 3.70 -3.45
N LYS A 6 18.08 3.36 -4.70
CA LYS A 6 19.39 3.51 -5.34
C LYS A 6 19.78 4.97 -5.59
N HIS A 7 18.79 5.87 -5.64
CA HIS A 7 19.01 7.29 -5.93
C HIS A 7 19.26 8.10 -4.65
N SER A 8 18.46 7.91 -3.61
CA SER A 8 18.63 8.61 -2.33
C SER A 8 19.57 7.90 -1.36
N GLY A 9 19.91 6.62 -1.59
CA GLY A 9 20.66 5.80 -0.65
C GLY A 9 19.87 5.44 0.61
N ASN A 10 18.58 5.78 0.67
CA ASN A 10 17.75 5.54 1.84
C ASN A 10 17.34 4.07 1.91
N LYS A 11 17.53 3.47 3.09
CA LYS A 11 17.02 2.14 3.40
C LYS A 11 15.54 2.25 3.77
N GLY A 12 14.70 1.62 2.97
CA GLY A 12 13.26 1.52 3.22
C GLY A 12 12.87 0.11 3.66
N ILE A 13 11.72 0.02 4.31
CA ILE A 13 11.08 -1.25 4.63
C ILE A 13 9.89 -1.42 3.69
N MET A 14 9.84 -2.56 3.00
CA MET A 14 8.73 -2.93 2.13
C MET A 14 7.97 -4.09 2.77
N ILE A 15 6.68 -3.85 3.01
CA ILE A 15 5.72 -4.86 3.43
C ILE A 15 5.25 -5.59 2.16
N ALA A 16 5.32 -6.92 2.17
CA ALA A 16 4.87 -7.68 1.01
C ALA A 16 3.35 -7.58 0.89
N PRO A 17 2.77 -7.68 -0.31
CA PRO A 17 1.32 -7.74 -0.48
C PRO A 17 0.64 -8.81 0.37
N ARG A 18 1.34 -9.92 0.66
CA ARG A 18 0.86 -11.02 1.51
C ARG A 18 0.91 -10.74 3.01
N ASP A 19 1.66 -9.72 3.42
CA ASP A 19 1.77 -9.29 4.81
C ASP A 19 0.85 -8.09 5.09
N LEU A 20 0.13 -7.60 4.06
CA LEU A 20 -0.89 -6.57 4.20
C LEU A 20 -2.24 -7.21 4.54
N VAL A 21 -3.05 -6.50 5.31
CA VAL A 21 -4.47 -6.78 5.45
C VAL A 21 -5.18 -6.07 4.30
N ILE A 22 -5.83 -6.84 3.44
CA ILE A 22 -6.56 -6.34 2.29
C ILE A 22 -7.99 -6.88 2.38
N SER A 23 -8.96 -5.98 2.40
CA SER A 23 -10.38 -6.37 2.51
C SER A 23 -10.80 -7.21 1.31
N ASP A 24 -11.53 -8.30 1.61
CA ASP A 24 -11.97 -9.32 0.65
C ASP A 24 -10.84 -10.01 -0.13
N SER A 25 -9.59 -9.98 0.32
CA SER A 25 -8.46 -10.52 -0.45
C SER A 25 -8.44 -12.04 -0.65
N ASP A 26 -9.26 -12.76 0.10
CA ASP A 26 -9.50 -14.19 -0.07
C ASP A 26 -10.62 -14.49 -1.08
N ASN A 27 -11.40 -13.49 -1.50
CA ASN A 27 -12.45 -13.65 -2.49
C ASN A 27 -11.84 -13.63 -3.91
N PRO A 28 -11.87 -14.75 -4.66
CA PRO A 28 -11.25 -14.84 -5.98
C PRO A 28 -11.99 -14.04 -7.06
N GLN A 29 -13.21 -13.55 -6.78
CA GLN A 29 -13.96 -12.67 -7.69
C GLN A 29 -13.46 -11.22 -7.63
N THR A 30 -12.94 -10.80 -6.48
CA THR A 30 -12.46 -9.42 -6.24
C THR A 30 -10.94 -9.33 -6.39
N TRP A 31 -10.20 -10.32 -5.90
CA TRP A 31 -8.75 -10.34 -5.89
C TRP A 31 -8.18 -11.60 -6.53
N LYS A 32 -7.15 -11.41 -7.35
CA LYS A 32 -6.30 -12.48 -7.87
C LYS A 32 -4.88 -12.29 -7.36
N TRP A 33 -4.18 -13.40 -7.18
CA TRP A 33 -2.79 -13.37 -6.73
C TRP A 33 -1.91 -13.97 -7.81
N GLY A 34 -0.89 -13.25 -8.23
CA GLY A 34 -0.01 -13.70 -9.31
C GLY A 34 1.37 -13.06 -9.25
N ARG A 35 2.26 -13.46 -10.15
CA ARG A 35 3.57 -12.85 -10.28
C ARG A 35 3.46 -11.57 -11.10
N CYS A 36 3.99 -10.45 -10.60
CA CYS A 36 4.20 -9.24 -11.38
C CYS A 36 5.68 -9.17 -11.79
N ARG A 37 5.97 -8.96 -13.08
CA ARG A 37 7.37 -8.91 -13.57
C ARG A 37 8.15 -7.74 -12.99
N ASP A 38 7.44 -6.66 -12.65
CA ASP A 38 8.02 -5.41 -12.14
C ASP A 38 8.02 -5.37 -10.60
N SER A 39 7.54 -6.44 -9.95
CA SER A 39 7.52 -6.53 -8.49
C SER A 39 8.71 -7.32 -7.98
N ILE A 40 9.31 -6.84 -6.89
CA ILE A 40 10.32 -7.60 -6.13
C ILE A 40 9.69 -8.81 -5.39
N PHE A 41 8.36 -8.89 -5.33
CA PHE A 41 7.63 -9.95 -4.64
C PHE A 41 7.18 -11.04 -5.62
N SER A 42 7.24 -12.29 -5.16
CA SER A 42 6.81 -13.46 -5.95
C SER A 42 5.29 -13.52 -6.14
N LYS A 43 4.52 -12.93 -5.21
CA LYS A 43 3.06 -12.82 -5.25
C LYS A 43 2.61 -11.39 -5.02
N THR A 44 1.91 -10.84 -6.01
CA THR A 44 1.28 -9.52 -6.02
C THR A 44 -0.23 -9.68 -6.10
N ALA A 45 -0.97 -8.81 -5.42
CA ALA A 45 -2.43 -8.77 -5.48
C ALA A 45 -2.88 -7.96 -6.72
N TYR A 46 -3.82 -8.53 -7.47
CA TYR A 46 -4.45 -7.93 -8.64
C TYR A 46 -5.93 -7.74 -8.35
N LEU A 47 -6.37 -6.49 -8.40
CA LEU A 47 -7.75 -6.12 -8.17
C LEU A 47 -8.55 -6.28 -9.48
N THR A 48 -9.60 -7.10 -9.48
CA THR A 48 -10.38 -7.39 -10.69
C THR A 48 -11.72 -6.67 -10.76
N ALA A 49 -12.42 -6.52 -9.64
CA ALA A 49 -13.67 -5.77 -9.53
C ALA A 49 -14.00 -5.54 -8.05
N ILE A 50 -14.36 -4.32 -7.66
CA ILE A 50 -14.78 -4.00 -6.27
C ILE A 50 -15.75 -2.82 -6.22
N ASN A 51 -16.44 -2.74 -5.09
CA ASN A 51 -17.14 -1.57 -4.56
C ASN A 51 -16.26 -0.73 -3.60
N GLN A 52 -15.26 -1.32 -2.91
CA GLN A 52 -14.38 -0.59 -1.98
C GLN A 52 -12.96 -1.18 -1.88
N LEU A 53 -11.94 -0.31 -1.82
CA LEU A 53 -10.52 -0.66 -1.66
C LEU A 53 -10.08 -0.27 -0.24
N ASP A 54 -9.77 -1.27 0.60
CA ASP A 54 -9.19 -1.05 1.93
C ASP A 54 -7.94 -1.92 2.09
N ILE A 55 -6.81 -1.26 2.32
CA ILE A 55 -5.47 -1.85 2.42
C ILE A 55 -4.82 -1.28 3.68
N ARG A 56 -4.36 -2.17 4.55
CA ARG A 56 -3.72 -1.81 5.83
C ARG A 56 -2.41 -2.55 5.98
N GLY A 57 -1.38 -1.84 6.42
CA GLY A 57 -0.07 -2.40 6.74
C GLY A 57 0.35 -1.99 8.14
N THR A 58 0.95 -2.92 8.87
CA THR A 58 1.47 -2.67 10.22
C THR A 58 2.94 -3.02 10.26
N ILE A 59 3.74 -2.16 10.88
CA ILE A 59 5.16 -2.41 11.12
C ILE A 59 5.48 -2.21 12.59
N GLY A 60 6.32 -3.09 13.15
CA GLY A 60 6.81 -2.91 14.51
C GLY A 60 7.73 -1.70 14.59
N THR A 61 7.39 -0.72 15.41
CA THR A 61 8.19 0.51 15.61
C THR A 61 9.62 0.21 16.06
N LYS A 62 9.87 -0.92 16.72
CA LYS A 62 11.21 -1.40 17.10
C LYS A 62 12.11 -1.71 15.90
N MET A 63 11.53 -1.92 14.71
CA MET A 63 12.28 -2.11 13.46
C MET A 63 12.70 -0.78 12.83
N LEU A 64 12.14 0.33 13.29
CA LEU A 64 12.45 1.66 12.80
C LEU A 64 13.52 2.29 13.69
N PRO A 65 14.64 2.76 13.10
CA PRO A 65 15.56 3.66 13.79
C PRO A 65 14.83 4.80 14.52
N PRO A 66 15.16 5.06 15.80
CA PRO A 66 14.54 6.12 16.57
C PRO A 66 14.91 7.50 16.02
N LYS A 67 14.10 8.52 16.35
CA LYS A 67 14.32 9.93 15.97
C LYS A 67 14.53 10.14 14.45
N THR A 68 13.91 9.28 13.64
CA THR A 68 13.95 9.34 12.18
C THR A 68 12.53 9.62 11.68
N GLU A 69 12.41 10.53 10.74
CA GLU A 69 11.14 10.79 10.06
C GLU A 69 10.93 9.75 8.96
N TYR A 70 9.72 9.20 8.88
CA TYR A 70 9.35 8.21 7.88
C TYR A 70 8.15 8.70 7.10
N ALA A 71 8.17 8.47 5.79
CA ALA A 71 7.01 8.53 4.94
C ALA A 71 6.59 7.11 4.55
N ALA A 72 5.28 6.86 4.54
CA ALA A 72 4.73 5.61 4.03
C ALA A 72 4.23 5.80 2.60
N TYR A 73 4.50 4.82 1.75
CA TYR A 73 4.08 4.84 0.35
C TYR A 73 3.36 3.54 0.01
N LEU A 74 2.25 3.67 -0.72
CA LEU A 74 1.61 2.53 -1.37
C LEU A 74 2.13 2.45 -2.81
N ALA A 75 2.87 1.38 -3.11
CA ALA A 75 3.35 1.11 -4.46
C ALA A 75 2.35 0.23 -5.21
N PHE A 76 1.86 0.70 -6.36
CA PHE A 76 0.88 -0.01 -7.18
C PHE A 76 1.08 0.31 -8.67
N LYS A 77 0.54 -0.55 -9.54
CA LYS A 77 0.57 -0.38 -10.99
C LYS A 77 -0.81 -0.61 -11.57
N PHE A 78 -1.17 0.22 -12.55
CA PHE A 78 -2.37 0.04 -13.35
C PHE A 78 -2.14 -0.99 -14.44
N VAL A 79 -3.06 -1.93 -14.59
CA VAL A 79 -3.07 -2.85 -15.74
C VAL A 79 -3.71 -2.13 -16.93
N ASN A 80 -3.13 -2.31 -18.13
CA ASN A 80 -3.63 -1.69 -19.36
C ASN A 80 -5.10 -2.05 -19.60
N GLY A 81 -5.92 -1.05 -19.96
CA GLY A 81 -7.35 -1.21 -20.21
C GLY A 81 -8.26 -0.90 -19.01
N CYS A 82 -7.71 -0.75 -17.80
CA CYS A 82 -8.44 -0.14 -16.68
C CYS A 82 -8.53 1.38 -16.89
N GLY A 83 -9.73 1.95 -16.71
CA GLY A 83 -9.98 3.38 -16.91
C GLY A 83 -9.04 4.28 -16.10
N ASN A 84 -8.74 5.47 -16.63
CA ASN A 84 -7.71 6.38 -16.12
C ASN A 84 -8.05 7.04 -14.76
N ASN A 85 -9.23 6.77 -14.19
CA ASN A 85 -9.74 7.46 -13.02
C ASN A 85 -9.90 6.45 -11.88
N LEU A 86 -8.88 6.32 -11.03
CA LEU A 86 -9.14 5.87 -9.67
C LEU A 86 -9.74 7.05 -8.89
N PRO A 87 -10.71 6.80 -8.00
CA PRO A 87 -11.19 7.82 -7.09
C PRO A 87 -10.08 8.24 -6.14
N SER A 88 -10.31 9.34 -5.43
CA SER A 88 -9.52 9.63 -4.24
C SER A 88 -9.70 8.51 -3.21
N ALA A 89 -8.67 8.28 -2.40
CA ALA A 89 -8.70 7.36 -1.29
C ALA A 89 -8.45 8.13 0.02
N LYS A 90 -8.98 7.60 1.12
CA LYS A 90 -8.57 8.06 2.45
C LYS A 90 -7.28 7.34 2.85
N SER A 91 -6.38 8.05 3.50
CA SER A 91 -5.12 7.51 4.00
C SER A 91 -4.80 8.10 5.37
N ASN A 92 -4.19 7.31 6.23
CA ASN A 92 -3.76 7.74 7.56
C ASN A 92 -2.56 6.89 8.00
N ILE A 93 -1.70 7.48 8.84
CA ILE A 93 -0.64 6.78 9.57
C ILE A 93 -0.88 7.05 11.04
N ARG A 94 -0.89 5.99 11.84
CA ARG A 94 -1.14 6.06 13.29
C ARG A 94 -0.29 5.10 14.08
N PHE A 95 -0.16 5.36 15.37
CA PHE A 95 0.31 4.34 16.30
C PHE A 95 -0.85 3.45 16.75
N VAL A 96 -0.86 2.22 16.22
CA VAL A 96 -1.98 1.27 16.41
C VAL A 96 -2.35 1.00 17.88
N ASN A 97 -1.38 1.11 18.80
CA ASN A 97 -1.58 0.86 20.23
C ASN A 97 -2.17 2.04 21.02
N TYR A 98 -2.23 3.24 20.42
CA TYR A 98 -2.64 4.46 21.12
C TYR A 98 -3.88 5.12 20.52
N GLU A 99 -4.13 4.87 19.23
CA GLU A 99 -5.22 5.51 18.49
C GLU A 99 -6.22 4.45 18.02
N SER A 100 -7.52 4.69 18.17
CA SER A 100 -8.55 3.78 17.66
C SER A 100 -8.72 3.91 16.13
N GLU A 101 -9.42 2.96 15.52
CA GLU A 101 -9.76 3.05 14.09
C GLU A 101 -10.69 4.24 13.80
N ILE A 102 -11.62 4.52 14.71
CA ILE A 102 -12.54 5.66 14.61
C ILE A 102 -11.77 6.99 14.62
N ASP A 103 -10.81 7.13 15.53
CA ASP A 103 -9.99 8.35 15.62
C ASP A 103 -9.15 8.52 14.34
N ALA A 104 -8.61 7.42 13.82
CA ALA A 104 -7.82 7.38 12.60
C ALA A 104 -8.63 7.81 11.36
N GLU A 105 -9.86 7.34 11.25
CA GLU A 105 -10.78 7.67 10.15
C GLU A 105 -11.13 9.16 10.15
N ASN A 106 -11.30 9.75 11.33
CA ASN A 106 -11.58 11.18 11.50
C ASN A 106 -10.38 12.06 11.11
N GLN A 107 -9.16 11.52 11.20
CA GLN A 107 -7.91 12.21 10.88
C GLN A 107 -7.35 11.80 9.51
N ALA A 108 -8.12 11.07 8.70
CA ALA A 108 -7.64 10.58 7.42
C ALA A 108 -7.52 11.70 6.38
N ASN A 109 -6.40 11.70 5.67
CA ASN A 109 -6.14 12.58 4.55
C ASN A 109 -6.69 11.98 3.25
N THR A 110 -7.29 12.81 2.43
CA THR A 110 -7.72 12.41 1.08
C THR A 110 -6.52 12.50 0.13
N VAL A 111 -6.19 11.38 -0.52
CA VAL A 111 -5.11 11.28 -1.50
C VAL A 111 -5.68 10.92 -2.87
N HIS A 112 -5.02 11.36 -3.93
CA HIS A 112 -5.41 11.04 -5.30
C HIS A 112 -4.46 10.00 -5.89
N LEU A 113 -5.00 8.83 -6.23
CA LEU A 113 -4.23 7.76 -6.85
C LEU A 113 -4.04 8.09 -8.33
N LYS A 114 -2.82 8.45 -8.71
CA LYS A 114 -2.47 8.80 -10.10
C LYS A 114 -1.67 7.68 -10.75
N LYS A 115 -1.95 7.42 -12.02
CA LYS A 115 -1.07 6.61 -12.87
C LYS A 115 0.23 7.39 -13.07
N MET A 116 1.37 6.78 -12.79
CA MET A 116 2.65 7.34 -13.19
C MET A 116 2.72 7.25 -14.72
N VAL A 117 2.91 8.38 -15.39
CA VAL A 117 3.28 8.41 -16.80
C VAL A 117 4.77 8.06 -16.81
N GLU A 118 5.13 6.90 -17.34
CA GLU A 118 6.52 6.59 -17.65
C GLU A 118 6.87 7.39 -18.92
N ASP A 119 7.84 8.30 -18.81
CA ASP A 119 8.43 9.06 -19.93
C ASP A 119 9.23 8.16 -20.87
#